data_AF-A0A916XD38-F1
#
_entry.id   AF-A0A916XD38-F1
#
_cell.length_a   1.000
_cell.length_b   1.000
_cell.length_c   1.000
_cell.angle_alpha   90.00
_cell.angle_beta   90.00
_cell.angle_gamma   90.00
#
_symmetry.space_group_name_H-M   'P 1'
#
loop_
_entity.id
_entity.type
_entity.pdbx_description
1 polymer ?
#
loop_
_entity_poly.entity_id
_entity_poly.type
_entity_poly.pdbx_seq_one_letter_code
_entity_poly.pdbx_strand_id
1 'polypeptide(L)'
;MFMDTTQEKPEQILNEARAAFKIKDYPLSLEHYEWFFDHSLDEPYVGYASVRLSYCLLEWIKLGEVFDPARISLERRRLESIADLERTRQPVKFHEFVAICELTGARNLAVGQFLHYHQSDKALAKLIFGFIKSKLIEQEQWEVCGDYIDDPDREYAIALQVYDGSHRLAQKDPSLGEDFVQVYKNRYLSEASGLIAVLTHNRRFDEAQRICERANQDMRERGLTEFLSVYPEDFED
;
A
#
# COMPACT_ATOMS: atom_id res chain seq x y z
N MET A 1 13.53 -3.08 35.47
CA MET A 1 14.09 -2.21 34.40
C MET A 1 13.05 -1.13 34.19
N PHE A 2 13.30 0.07 34.73
CA PHE A 2 12.38 1.19 34.64
C PHE A 2 12.43 1.71 33.21
N MET A 3 11.29 1.69 32.49
CA MET A 3 11.17 2.42 31.24
C MET A 3 11.24 3.91 31.56
N ASP A 4 12.22 4.59 30.99
CA ASP A 4 12.36 6.02 31.07
C ASP A 4 11.11 6.67 30.45
N THR A 5 10.32 7.37 31.26
CA THR A 5 9.03 7.97 30.87
C THR A 5 9.18 9.32 30.16
N THR A 6 10.37 9.64 29.64
CA THR A 6 10.65 10.90 28.93
C THR A 6 10.64 10.78 27.41
N GLN A 7 10.44 9.58 26.85
CA GLN A 7 10.34 9.41 25.40
C GLN A 7 8.96 9.86 24.92
N GLU A 8 8.93 10.93 24.12
CA GLU A 8 7.72 11.45 23.48
C GLU A 8 7.00 10.35 22.71
N LYS A 9 5.70 10.15 22.98
CA LYS A 9 4.93 9.13 22.29
C LYS A 9 4.59 9.64 20.89
N PRO A 10 4.73 8.84 19.81
CA PRO A 10 4.41 9.29 18.46
C PRO A 10 3.01 9.90 18.31
N GLU A 11 2.00 9.34 18.98
CA GLU A 11 0.66 9.92 18.99
C GLU A 11 0.62 11.35 19.53
N GLN A 12 1.40 11.67 20.57
CA GLN A 12 1.50 13.03 21.11
C GLN A 12 2.14 13.95 20.08
N ILE A 13 3.25 13.55 19.46
CA ILE A 13 3.94 14.35 18.45
C ILE A 13 3.07 14.60 17.21
N LEU A 14 2.32 13.61 16.75
CA LEU A 14 1.37 13.81 15.65
C LEU A 14 0.26 14.80 16.03
N ASN A 15 -0.24 14.75 17.27
CA ASN A 15 -1.24 15.70 17.75
C ASN A 15 -0.66 17.12 17.93
N GLU A 16 0.60 17.24 18.33
CA GLU A 16 1.30 18.51 18.41
C GLU A 16 1.56 19.10 17.02
N ALA A 17 1.90 18.28 16.02
CA ALA A 17 2.01 18.69 14.62
C ALA A 17 0.69 19.33 14.13
N ARG A 18 -0.44 18.69 14.45
CA ARG A 18 -1.80 19.18 14.12
C ARG A 18 -2.15 20.46 14.86
N ALA A 19 -1.79 20.56 16.14
CA ALA A 19 -2.02 21.76 16.93
C ALA A 19 -1.23 22.96 16.40
N ALA A 20 0.06 22.75 16.08
CA ALA A 20 0.94 23.74 15.46
C ALA A 20 0.38 24.21 14.10
N PHE A 21 -0.06 23.29 13.24
CA PHE A 21 -0.71 23.61 11.98
C PHE A 21 -1.93 24.53 12.17
N LYS A 22 -2.79 24.21 13.15
CA LYS A 22 -4.02 24.96 13.42
C LYS A 22 -3.76 26.41 13.85
N ILE A 23 -2.69 26.67 14.60
CA ILE A 23 -2.28 28.02 14.99
C ILE A 23 -1.34 28.69 13.96
N LYS A 24 -1.12 28.04 12.81
CA LYS A 24 -0.23 28.48 11.72
C LYS A 24 1.25 28.56 12.10
N ASP A 25 1.67 27.82 13.11
CA ASP A 25 3.08 27.56 13.39
C ASP A 25 3.58 26.45 12.47
N TYR A 26 3.73 26.80 11.19
CA TYR A 26 4.11 25.86 10.13
C TYR A 26 5.51 25.26 10.30
N PRO A 27 6.54 26.00 10.77
CA PRO A 27 7.84 25.40 11.07
C PRO A 27 7.76 24.29 12.12
N LEU A 28 7.08 24.53 13.25
CA LEU A 28 6.94 23.52 14.30
C LEU A 28 6.09 22.32 13.83
N SER A 29 5.05 22.60 13.04
CA SER A 29 4.23 21.54 12.44
C SER A 29 5.05 20.62 11.53
N LEU A 30 5.94 21.20 10.71
CA LEU A 30 6.86 20.45 9.85
C LEU A 30 7.80 19.57 10.66
N GLU A 31 8.44 20.15 11.68
CA GLU A 31 9.37 19.42 12.57
C GLU A 31 8.71 18.19 13.18
N HIS A 32 7.48 18.33 13.69
CA HIS A 32 6.76 17.22 14.30
C HIS A 32 6.29 16.16 13.28
N TYR A 33 5.86 16.55 12.06
CA TYR A 33 5.55 15.55 11.03
C TYR A 33 6.79 14.77 10.61
N GLU A 34 7.94 15.43 10.43
CA GLU A 34 9.22 14.78 10.13
C GLU A 34 9.63 13.83 11.25
N TRP A 35 9.56 14.28 12.50
CA TRP A 35 9.89 13.46 13.66
C TRP A 35 9.00 12.22 13.73
N PHE A 36 7.68 12.39 13.59
CA PHE A 36 6.75 11.26 13.63
C PHE A 36 7.06 10.28 12.51
N PHE A 37 7.30 10.79 11.30
CA PHE A 37 7.62 9.96 10.15
C PHE A 37 8.91 9.15 10.35
N ASP A 38 9.91 9.69 11.04
CA ASP A 38 11.18 8.97 11.25
C ASP A 38 11.10 7.95 12.39
N HIS A 39 10.40 8.25 13.47
CA HIS A 39 10.44 7.45 14.70
C HIS A 39 9.27 6.47 14.84
N SER A 40 8.26 6.50 13.96
CA SER A 40 7.12 5.57 14.04
C SER A 40 7.47 4.12 13.65
N LEU A 41 8.71 3.86 13.23
CA LEU A 41 9.22 2.52 12.94
C LEU A 41 10.15 2.00 14.05
N ASP A 42 10.51 2.85 15.01
CA ASP A 42 11.36 2.46 16.13
C ASP A 42 10.56 1.62 17.13
N GLU A 43 11.21 0.68 17.80
CA GLU A 43 10.61 -0.04 18.94
C GLU A 43 10.47 0.94 20.13
N PRO A 44 9.32 0.98 20.83
CA PRO A 44 8.16 0.06 20.78
C PRO A 44 6.99 0.52 19.87
N TYR A 45 7.24 1.44 18.94
CA TYR A 45 6.22 2.19 18.21
C TYR A 45 5.83 1.62 16.83
N VAL A 46 6.31 0.43 16.46
CA VAL A 46 6.07 -0.22 15.16
C VAL A 46 4.59 -0.28 14.76
N GLY A 47 3.66 -0.28 15.73
CA GLY A 47 2.21 -0.19 15.50
C GLY A 47 1.75 1.06 14.73
N TYR A 48 2.56 2.13 14.68
CA TYR A 48 2.26 3.35 13.94
C TYR A 48 2.74 3.33 12.47
N ALA A 49 3.38 2.24 12.00
CA ALA A 49 3.90 2.14 10.63
C ALA A 49 2.85 2.46 9.54
N SER A 50 1.61 1.99 9.72
CA SER A 50 0.51 2.29 8.78
C SER A 50 0.01 3.73 8.88
N VAL A 51 -0.03 4.31 10.10
CA VAL A 51 -0.47 5.69 10.35
C VAL A 51 0.50 6.68 9.69
N ARG A 52 1.79 6.36 9.75
CA ARG A 52 2.86 7.11 9.10
C ARG A 52 2.65 7.26 7.60
N LEU A 53 2.38 6.16 6.89
CA LEU A 53 2.24 6.17 5.43
C LEU A 53 0.86 6.66 4.95
N SER A 54 -0.08 6.92 5.87
CA SER A 54 -1.42 7.38 5.56
C SER A 54 -1.68 8.78 6.14
N TYR A 55 -2.14 8.86 7.39
CA TYR A 55 -2.55 10.11 8.02
C TYR A 55 -1.42 11.13 8.12
N CYS A 56 -0.23 10.71 8.57
CA CYS A 56 0.91 11.63 8.69
C CYS A 56 1.31 12.20 7.32
N LEU A 57 1.51 11.37 6.30
CA LEU A 57 1.85 11.87 4.96
C LEU A 57 0.76 12.77 4.37
N LEU A 58 -0.52 12.41 4.51
CA LEU A 58 -1.63 13.24 4.00
C LEU A 58 -1.64 14.61 4.68
N GLU A 59 -1.44 14.66 5.99
CA GLU A 59 -1.42 15.91 6.76
C GLU A 59 -0.16 16.75 6.49
N TRP A 60 0.98 16.09 6.30
CA TRP A 60 2.22 16.75 5.88
C TRP A 60 2.09 17.36 4.48
N ILE A 61 1.39 16.71 3.55
CA ILE A 61 1.11 17.27 2.22
C ILE A 61 0.21 18.50 2.32
N LYS A 62 -0.84 18.47 3.14
CA LYS A 62 -1.67 19.67 3.42
C LYS A 62 -0.85 20.82 3.98
N LEU A 63 0.16 20.53 4.80
CA LEU A 63 1.12 21.54 5.22
C LEU A 63 1.94 22.08 4.03
N GLY A 64 2.40 21.21 3.14
CA GLY A 64 3.09 21.57 1.90
C GLY A 64 2.27 22.45 0.94
N GLU A 65 0.94 22.39 0.98
CA GLU A 65 0.05 23.25 0.17
C GLU A 65 0.10 24.73 0.60
N VAL A 66 0.44 25.01 1.87
CA VAL A 66 0.46 26.37 2.44
C VAL A 66 1.85 26.81 2.91
N PHE A 67 2.80 25.89 3.01
CA PHE A 67 4.15 26.12 3.51
C PHE A 67 5.18 25.39 2.64
N ASP A 68 5.80 26.12 1.72
CA ASP A 68 6.77 25.59 0.74
C ASP A 68 7.88 24.70 1.33
N PRO A 69 8.49 25.01 2.49
CA PRO A 69 9.50 24.14 3.10
C PRO A 69 9.01 22.71 3.36
N ALA A 70 7.73 22.52 3.70
CA ALA A 70 7.17 21.19 3.91
C ALA A 70 7.07 20.41 2.59
N ARG A 71 6.67 21.07 1.50
CA ARG A 71 6.67 20.47 0.15
C ARG A 71 8.08 20.09 -0.29
N ILE A 72 9.06 20.97 -0.06
CA ILE A 72 10.48 20.68 -0.35
C ILE A 72 10.96 19.48 0.46
N SER A 73 10.57 19.37 1.73
CA SER A 73 10.99 18.24 2.55
C SER A 73 10.36 16.91 2.12
N LEU A 74 9.09 16.90 1.71
CA LEU A 74 8.45 15.70 1.13
C LEU A 74 9.17 15.23 -0.14
N GLU A 75 9.57 16.16 -1.01
CA GLU A 75 10.31 15.84 -2.22
C GLU A 75 11.70 15.28 -1.89
N ARG A 76 12.40 15.89 -0.93
CA ARG A 76 13.66 15.34 -0.41
C ARG A 76 13.47 13.92 0.12
N ARG A 77 12.43 13.70 0.93
CA ARG A 77 12.14 12.39 1.52
C ARG A 77 11.89 11.33 0.46
N ARG A 78 11.17 11.67 -0.60
CA ARG A 78 10.91 10.78 -1.76
C ARG A 78 12.22 10.31 -2.39
N LEU A 79 13.16 11.22 -2.61
CA LEU A 79 14.49 10.91 -3.17
C LEU A 79 15.33 10.07 -2.20
N GLU A 80 15.32 10.40 -0.91
CA GLU A 80 16.02 9.65 0.12
C GLU A 80 15.51 8.21 0.24
N SER A 81 14.19 7.98 0.15
CA SER A 81 13.61 6.63 0.16
C SER A 81 14.15 5.74 -0.96
N ILE A 82 14.43 6.29 -2.16
CA ILE A 82 15.07 5.53 -3.24
C ILE A 82 16.55 5.28 -2.97
N ALA A 83 17.30 6.30 -2.56
CA ALA A 83 18.71 6.14 -2.23
C ALA A 83 18.92 5.12 -1.09
N ASP A 84 18.05 5.13 -0.08
CA ASP A 84 18.07 4.18 1.02
C ASP A 84 17.67 2.77 0.59
N LEU A 85 16.68 2.62 -0.30
CA LEU A 85 16.36 1.33 -0.89
C LEU A 85 17.57 0.72 -1.60
N GLU A 86 18.25 1.50 -2.44
CA GLU A 86 19.40 1.02 -3.21
C GLU A 86 20.58 0.62 -2.30
N ARG A 87 20.82 1.42 -1.24
CA ARG A 87 21.88 1.19 -0.26
C ARG A 87 21.61 0.02 0.67
N THR A 88 20.39 -0.09 1.19
CA THR A 88 20.05 -1.02 2.28
C THR A 88 19.31 -2.27 1.82
N ARG A 89 18.74 -2.24 0.60
CA ARG A 89 17.85 -3.26 0.05
C ARG A 89 16.60 -3.53 0.92
N GLN A 90 16.24 -2.60 1.81
CA GLN A 90 15.05 -2.74 2.66
C GLN A 90 13.77 -2.39 1.88
N PRO A 91 12.85 -3.33 1.66
CA PRO A 91 11.68 -3.10 0.81
C PRO A 91 10.73 -2.01 1.32
N VAL A 92 10.70 -1.79 2.65
CA VAL A 92 9.91 -0.72 3.27
C VAL A 92 10.24 0.67 2.71
N LYS A 93 11.47 0.89 2.25
CA LYS A 93 11.90 2.15 1.64
C LYS A 93 11.24 2.38 0.27
N PHE A 94 10.99 1.31 -0.49
CA PHE A 94 10.18 1.45 -1.70
C PHE A 94 8.72 1.74 -1.38
N HIS A 95 8.16 1.11 -0.35
CA HIS A 95 6.79 1.38 0.08
C HIS A 95 6.60 2.85 0.48
N GLU A 96 7.57 3.44 1.19
CA GLU A 96 7.60 4.88 1.49
C GLU A 96 7.57 5.74 0.23
N PHE A 97 8.46 5.44 -0.73
CA PHE A 97 8.52 6.15 -2.00
C PHE A 97 7.19 6.09 -2.76
N VAL A 98 6.58 4.91 -2.83
CA VAL A 98 5.27 4.70 -3.47
C VAL A 98 4.19 5.53 -2.79
N ALA A 99 4.10 5.48 -1.45
CA ALA A 99 3.10 6.23 -0.69
C ALA A 99 3.23 7.75 -0.91
N ILE A 100 4.46 8.29 -0.92
CA ILE A 100 4.70 9.71 -1.20
C ILE A 100 4.30 10.05 -2.64
N CYS A 101 4.66 9.22 -3.63
CA CYS A 101 4.28 9.44 -5.03
C CYS A 101 2.76 9.45 -5.22
N GLU A 102 2.03 8.56 -4.55
CA GLU A 102 0.58 8.49 -4.64
C GLU A 102 -0.10 9.76 -4.14
N LEU A 103 0.30 10.20 -2.95
CA LEU A 103 -0.34 11.34 -2.28
C LEU A 103 0.07 12.69 -2.89
N THR A 104 1.23 12.76 -3.54
CA THR A 104 1.68 13.96 -4.28
C THR A 104 1.22 14.00 -5.75
N GLY A 105 0.49 12.98 -6.21
CA GLY A 105 -0.01 12.88 -7.59
C GLY A 105 1.04 12.43 -8.62
N ALA A 106 2.23 12.02 -8.18
CA ALA A 106 3.33 11.57 -9.02
C ALA A 106 3.30 10.06 -9.32
N ARG A 107 2.12 9.47 -9.52
CA ARG A 107 1.91 8.00 -9.62
C ARG A 107 2.79 7.32 -10.68
N ASN A 108 2.97 7.96 -11.82
CA ASN A 108 3.78 7.41 -12.92
C ASN A 108 5.27 7.28 -12.56
N LEU A 109 5.77 8.05 -11.58
CA LEU A 109 7.15 7.92 -11.12
C LEU A 109 7.37 6.61 -10.38
N ALA A 110 6.40 6.16 -9.59
CA ALA A 110 6.48 4.89 -8.87
C ALA A 110 6.58 3.70 -9.82
N VAL A 111 5.71 3.67 -10.84
CA VAL A 111 5.73 2.63 -11.88
C VAL A 111 7.01 2.72 -12.71
N GLY A 112 7.40 3.90 -13.17
CA GLY A 112 8.64 4.08 -13.94
C GLY A 112 9.88 3.61 -13.18
N GLN A 113 9.96 3.89 -11.88
CA GLN A 113 11.07 3.42 -11.05
C GLN A 113 11.07 1.90 -10.88
N PHE A 114 9.89 1.28 -10.70
CA PHE A 114 9.81 -0.18 -10.66
C PHE A 114 10.26 -0.81 -11.98
N LEU A 115 9.80 -0.28 -13.11
CA LEU A 115 10.17 -0.77 -14.45
C LEU A 115 11.67 -0.64 -14.70
N HIS A 116 12.30 0.43 -14.19
CA HIS A 116 13.75 0.54 -14.20
C HIS A 116 14.42 -0.63 -13.47
N TYR A 117 14.01 -0.94 -12.23
CA TYR A 117 14.55 -2.08 -11.49
C TYR A 117 14.22 -3.43 -12.12
N HIS A 118 13.03 -3.59 -12.71
CA HIS A 118 12.69 -4.79 -13.46
C HIS A 118 13.72 -5.09 -14.57
N GLN A 119 14.24 -4.04 -15.21
CA GLN A 119 15.25 -4.18 -16.27
C GLN A 119 16.69 -4.30 -15.73
N SER A 120 17.02 -3.57 -14.66
CA SER A 120 18.41 -3.45 -14.19
C SER A 120 18.77 -4.37 -13.01
N ASP A 121 17.79 -4.73 -12.17
CA ASP A 121 17.98 -5.52 -10.95
C ASP A 121 16.70 -6.32 -10.60
N LYS A 122 16.48 -7.43 -11.32
CA LYS A 122 15.29 -8.30 -11.13
C LYS A 122 15.13 -8.80 -9.68
N ALA A 123 16.23 -8.98 -8.95
CA ALA A 123 16.19 -9.43 -7.57
C ALA A 123 15.58 -8.35 -6.65
N LEU A 124 16.00 -7.09 -6.80
CA LEU A 124 15.40 -5.97 -6.10
C LEU A 124 13.92 -5.80 -6.49
N ALA A 125 13.62 -5.84 -7.78
CA ALA A 125 12.25 -5.71 -8.27
C ALA A 125 11.33 -6.78 -7.65
N LYS A 126 11.79 -8.04 -7.54
CA LYS A 126 11.03 -9.10 -6.87
C LYS A 126 10.73 -8.80 -5.40
N LEU A 127 11.68 -8.20 -4.67
CA LEU A 127 11.48 -7.84 -3.26
C LEU A 127 10.44 -6.74 -3.06
N ILE A 128 10.29 -5.83 -4.02
CA ILE A 128 9.43 -4.64 -3.90
C ILE A 128 8.10 -4.75 -4.66
N PHE A 129 7.93 -5.77 -5.49
CA PHE A 129 6.76 -5.96 -6.35
C PHE A 129 5.43 -5.86 -5.60
N GLY A 130 5.35 -6.43 -4.39
CA GLY A 130 4.14 -6.40 -3.57
C GLY A 130 3.60 -5.00 -3.26
N PHE A 131 4.46 -3.97 -3.24
CA PHE A 131 4.05 -2.58 -2.96
C PHE A 131 3.51 -1.83 -4.18
N ILE A 132 3.77 -2.32 -5.39
CA ILE A 132 3.41 -1.63 -6.65
C ILE A 132 2.51 -2.47 -7.56
N LYS A 133 2.30 -3.77 -7.26
CA LYS A 133 1.49 -4.70 -8.03
C LYS A 133 0.16 -4.10 -8.50
N SER A 134 -0.61 -3.49 -7.59
CA SER A 134 -1.91 -2.91 -7.96
C SER A 134 -1.78 -1.79 -9.00
N LYS A 135 -0.71 -1.01 -8.96
CA LYS A 135 -0.50 0.14 -9.87
C LYS A 135 -0.01 -0.33 -11.23
N LEU A 136 0.78 -1.40 -11.26
CA LEU A 136 1.14 -2.09 -12.49
C LEU A 136 -0.11 -2.67 -13.18
N ILE A 137 -1.01 -3.27 -12.42
CA ILE A 137 -2.31 -3.76 -12.91
C ILE A 137 -3.17 -2.61 -13.44
N GLU A 138 -3.31 -1.51 -12.69
CA GLU A 138 -4.05 -0.32 -13.13
C GLU A 138 -3.48 0.31 -14.42
N GLN A 139 -2.19 0.15 -14.68
CA GLN A 139 -1.51 0.62 -15.89
C GLN A 139 -1.30 -0.49 -16.93
N GLU A 140 -2.02 -1.61 -16.79
CA GLU A 140 -2.05 -2.71 -17.75
C GLU A 140 -0.65 -3.29 -18.06
N GLN A 141 0.27 -3.23 -17.10
CA GLN A 141 1.62 -3.80 -17.22
C GLN A 141 1.58 -5.31 -16.99
N TRP A 142 0.77 -6.01 -17.79
CA TRP A 142 0.42 -7.42 -17.61
C TRP A 142 1.64 -8.34 -17.65
N GLU A 143 2.48 -8.20 -18.67
CA GLU A 143 3.69 -9.02 -18.84
C GLU A 143 4.64 -8.86 -17.66
N VAL A 144 4.85 -7.62 -17.20
CA VAL A 144 5.68 -7.31 -16.04
C VAL A 144 5.12 -7.94 -14.77
N CYS A 145 3.80 -7.86 -14.55
CA CYS A 145 3.17 -8.56 -13.42
C CYS A 145 3.33 -10.08 -13.52
N GLY A 146 3.20 -10.65 -14.73
CA GLY A 146 3.34 -12.07 -14.99
C GLY A 146 4.70 -12.62 -14.56
N ASP A 147 5.75 -11.84 -14.76
CA ASP A 147 7.14 -12.15 -14.39
C ASP A 147 7.38 -12.35 -12.88
N TYR A 148 6.49 -11.84 -12.01
CA TYR A 148 6.64 -11.90 -10.55
C TYR A 148 5.60 -12.75 -9.83
N ILE A 149 4.56 -13.20 -10.54
CA ILE A 149 3.52 -14.07 -9.97
C ILE A 149 3.91 -15.53 -10.23
N ASP A 150 4.79 -16.07 -9.38
CA ASP A 150 5.25 -17.46 -9.49
C ASP A 150 4.16 -18.47 -9.05
N ASP A 151 3.38 -18.13 -8.03
CA ASP A 151 2.40 -19.01 -7.39
C ASP A 151 1.05 -18.27 -7.24
N PRO A 152 0.17 -18.35 -8.25
CA PRO A 152 -1.12 -17.66 -8.24
C PRO A 152 -2.05 -18.17 -7.13
N ASP A 153 -2.00 -19.46 -6.80
CA ASP A 153 -2.80 -20.05 -5.75
C ASP A 153 -2.45 -19.46 -4.38
N ARG A 154 -1.16 -19.24 -4.13
CA ARG A 154 -0.69 -18.54 -2.92
C ARG A 154 -1.10 -17.07 -2.90
N GLU A 155 -0.95 -16.35 -4.02
CA GLU A 155 -1.37 -14.95 -4.12
C GLU A 155 -2.87 -14.80 -3.82
N TYR A 156 -3.69 -15.66 -4.41
CA TYR A 156 -5.12 -15.71 -4.13
C TYR A 156 -5.41 -16.03 -2.66
N ALA A 157 -4.74 -17.04 -2.09
CA ALA A 157 -4.94 -17.44 -0.69
C ALA A 157 -4.60 -16.31 0.30
N ILE A 158 -3.57 -15.51 0.01
CA ILE A 158 -3.21 -14.32 0.82
C ILE A 158 -4.34 -13.29 0.78
N ALA A 159 -4.86 -12.97 -0.40
CA ALA A 159 -5.97 -12.01 -0.55
C ALA A 159 -7.21 -12.45 0.25
N LEU A 160 -7.57 -13.74 0.14
CA LEU A 160 -8.70 -14.32 0.86
C LEU A 160 -8.47 -14.32 2.39
N GLN A 161 -7.26 -14.67 2.83
CA GLN A 161 -6.91 -14.67 4.26
C GLN A 161 -7.04 -13.27 4.88
N VAL A 162 -6.64 -12.22 4.15
CA VAL A 162 -6.79 -10.83 4.60
C VAL A 162 -8.26 -10.47 4.76
N TYR A 163 -9.10 -10.83 3.79
CA TYR A 163 -10.54 -10.62 3.86
C TYR A 163 -11.17 -11.36 5.05
N ASP A 164 -10.95 -12.67 5.18
CA ASP A 164 -11.49 -13.46 6.30
C ASP A 164 -10.96 -12.98 7.66
N GLY A 165 -9.70 -12.51 7.68
CA GLY A 165 -9.09 -11.84 8.83
C GLY A 165 -9.85 -10.59 9.25
N SER A 166 -10.13 -9.69 8.31
CA SER A 166 -10.90 -8.47 8.58
C SER A 166 -12.32 -8.75 9.07
N HIS A 167 -13.01 -9.74 8.50
CA HIS A 167 -14.36 -10.09 8.92
C HIS A 167 -14.38 -10.65 10.35
N ARG A 168 -13.41 -11.51 10.69
CA ARG A 168 -13.25 -12.02 12.08
C ARG A 168 -12.89 -10.91 13.06
N LEU A 169 -12.14 -9.91 12.64
CA LEU A 169 -11.80 -8.77 13.49
C LEU A 169 -13.05 -7.91 13.76
N ALA A 170 -13.83 -7.58 12.72
CA ALA A 170 -15.07 -6.82 12.87
C ALA A 170 -16.13 -7.54 13.74
N GLN A 171 -16.17 -8.88 13.70
CA GLN A 171 -17.03 -9.66 14.60
C GLN A 171 -16.60 -9.56 16.08
N LYS A 172 -15.31 -9.38 16.34
CA LYS A 172 -14.76 -9.27 17.70
C LYS A 172 -14.81 -7.83 18.22
N ASP A 173 -14.72 -6.85 17.33
CA ASP A 173 -14.77 -5.43 17.64
C ASP A 173 -15.85 -4.73 16.79
N PRO A 174 -17.08 -4.65 17.30
CA PRO A 174 -18.18 -3.98 16.60
C PRO A 174 -17.93 -2.49 16.33
N SER A 175 -16.93 -1.86 16.97
CA SER A 175 -16.61 -0.44 16.74
C SER A 175 -16.00 -0.16 15.37
N LEU A 176 -15.47 -1.18 14.69
CA LEU A 176 -14.93 -1.07 13.33
C LEU A 176 -16.02 -0.84 12.28
N GLY A 177 -17.26 -1.24 12.56
CA GLY A 177 -18.42 -0.98 11.69
C GLY A 177 -18.41 -1.76 10.36
N GLU A 178 -19.48 -1.57 9.58
CA GLU A 178 -19.68 -2.24 8.28
C GLU A 178 -18.74 -1.70 7.19
N ASP A 179 -18.42 -0.40 7.23
CA ASP A 179 -17.52 0.25 6.28
C ASP A 179 -16.13 -0.41 6.28
N PHE A 180 -15.64 -0.84 7.44
CA PHE A 180 -14.38 -1.57 7.56
C PHE A 180 -14.44 -2.87 6.73
N VAL A 181 -15.46 -3.70 6.94
CA VAL A 181 -15.61 -4.98 6.20
C VAL A 181 -15.76 -4.72 4.70
N GLN A 182 -16.50 -3.68 4.32
CA GLN A 182 -16.72 -3.33 2.92
C GLN A 182 -15.41 -2.91 2.22
N VAL A 183 -14.52 -2.18 2.88
CA VAL A 183 -13.20 -1.83 2.33
C VAL A 183 -12.39 -3.08 2.01
N TYR A 184 -12.36 -4.06 2.92
CA TYR A 184 -11.62 -5.31 2.68
C TYR A 184 -12.30 -6.21 1.64
N LYS A 185 -13.63 -6.20 1.55
CA LYS A 185 -14.36 -6.86 0.46
C LYS A 185 -13.92 -6.30 -0.89
N ASN A 186 -13.97 -4.98 -1.06
CA ASN A 186 -13.59 -4.32 -2.30
C ASN A 186 -12.12 -4.59 -2.66
N ARG A 187 -11.24 -4.58 -1.65
CA ARG A 187 -9.84 -4.95 -1.81
C ARG A 187 -9.67 -6.39 -2.31
N TYR A 188 -10.35 -7.35 -1.69
CA TYR A 188 -10.31 -8.75 -2.11
C TYR A 188 -10.78 -8.92 -3.56
N LEU A 189 -11.90 -8.30 -3.94
CA LEU A 189 -12.41 -8.34 -5.30
C LEU A 189 -11.40 -7.78 -6.31
N SER A 190 -10.80 -6.64 -5.98
CA SER A 190 -9.78 -6.00 -6.82
C SER A 190 -8.53 -6.88 -6.96
N GLU A 191 -8.02 -7.46 -5.87
CA GLU A 191 -6.85 -8.34 -5.88
C GLU A 191 -7.12 -9.63 -6.67
N ALA A 192 -8.28 -10.27 -6.48
CA ALA A 192 -8.66 -11.48 -7.20
C ALA A 192 -8.89 -11.23 -8.70
N SER A 193 -9.62 -10.16 -9.04
CA SER A 193 -9.86 -9.77 -10.45
C SER A 193 -8.56 -9.41 -11.15
N GLY A 194 -7.70 -8.63 -10.49
CA GLY A 194 -6.39 -8.26 -11.03
C GLY A 194 -5.48 -9.46 -11.25
N LEU A 195 -5.49 -10.43 -10.34
CA LEU A 195 -4.75 -11.69 -10.53
C LEU A 195 -5.27 -12.48 -11.74
N ILE A 196 -6.58 -12.63 -11.88
CA ILE A 196 -7.20 -13.30 -13.04
C ILE A 196 -6.81 -12.58 -14.34
N ALA A 197 -6.90 -11.24 -14.38
CA ALA A 197 -6.52 -10.45 -15.54
C ALA A 197 -5.04 -10.65 -15.92
N VAL A 198 -4.11 -10.59 -14.95
CA VAL A 198 -2.69 -10.86 -15.20
C VAL A 198 -2.49 -12.25 -15.80
N LEU A 199 -3.14 -13.28 -15.26
CA LEU A 199 -3.02 -14.65 -15.77
C LEU A 199 -3.57 -14.78 -17.20
N THR A 200 -4.75 -14.22 -17.47
CA THR A 200 -5.38 -14.24 -18.80
C THR A 200 -4.50 -13.56 -19.84
N HIS A 201 -4.02 -12.34 -19.57
CA HIS A 201 -3.16 -11.61 -20.51
C HIS A 201 -1.80 -12.27 -20.74
N ASN A 202 -1.30 -13.03 -19.76
CA ASN A 202 -0.08 -13.84 -19.90
C ASN A 202 -0.34 -15.27 -20.42
N ARG A 203 -1.55 -15.54 -20.94
CA ARG A 203 -1.95 -16.84 -21.52
C ARG A 203 -1.86 -18.02 -20.54
N ARG A 204 -1.97 -17.75 -19.24
CA ARG A 204 -2.02 -18.73 -18.14
C ARG A 204 -3.47 -19.11 -17.86
N PHE A 205 -4.20 -19.53 -18.90
CA PHE A 205 -5.66 -19.69 -18.86
C PHE A 205 -6.14 -20.74 -17.86
N ASP A 206 -5.44 -21.88 -17.76
CA ASP A 206 -5.81 -22.92 -16.80
C ASP A 206 -5.73 -22.41 -15.35
N GLU A 207 -4.72 -21.59 -15.04
CA GLU A 207 -4.57 -20.96 -13.73
C GLU A 207 -5.64 -19.89 -13.48
N ALA A 208 -5.91 -19.05 -14.48
CA ALA A 208 -6.95 -18.03 -14.42
C ALA A 208 -8.33 -18.65 -14.16
N GLN A 209 -8.68 -19.72 -14.88
CA GLN A 209 -9.94 -20.43 -14.72
C GLN A 209 -10.07 -21.06 -13.33
N ARG A 210 -9.04 -21.77 -12.85
CA ARG A 210 -9.07 -22.37 -11.52
C ARG A 210 -9.26 -21.32 -10.42
N ILE A 211 -8.54 -20.20 -10.49
CA ILE A 211 -8.69 -19.11 -9.51
C ILE A 211 -10.08 -18.49 -9.61
N CYS A 212 -10.60 -18.27 -10.81
CA CYS A 212 -11.93 -17.72 -11.01
C CYS A 212 -13.04 -18.63 -10.42
N GLU A 213 -12.97 -19.93 -10.69
CA GLU A 213 -13.92 -20.91 -10.14
C GLU A 213 -13.85 -20.95 -8.62
N ARG A 214 -12.64 -20.98 -8.07
CA ARG A 214 -12.41 -20.95 -6.62
C ARG A 214 -12.93 -19.67 -5.98
N ALA A 215 -12.63 -18.50 -6.55
CA ALA A 215 -13.12 -17.22 -6.09
C ALA A 215 -14.65 -17.18 -6.06
N ASN A 216 -15.30 -17.62 -7.14
CA ASN A 216 -16.75 -17.67 -7.22
C ASN A 216 -17.37 -18.64 -6.20
N GLN A 217 -16.72 -19.78 -5.93
CA GLN A 217 -17.15 -20.70 -4.87
C GLN A 217 -17.01 -20.05 -3.49
N ASP A 218 -15.84 -19.51 -3.17
CA ASP A 218 -15.54 -18.85 -1.90
C ASP A 218 -16.52 -17.72 -1.60
N MET A 219 -16.90 -16.96 -2.63
CA MET A 219 -17.87 -15.87 -2.55
C MET A 219 -19.29 -16.37 -2.26
N ARG A 220 -19.74 -17.46 -2.89
CA ARG A 220 -21.05 -18.08 -2.58
C ARG A 220 -21.13 -18.55 -1.14
N GLU A 221 -20.08 -19.21 -0.66
CA GLU A 221 -20.01 -19.71 0.72
C GLU A 221 -20.10 -18.57 1.75
N ARG A 222 -19.70 -17.36 1.34
CA ARG A 222 -19.76 -16.13 2.16
C ARG A 222 -20.99 -15.27 1.89
N GLY A 223 -21.91 -15.72 1.03
CA GLY A 223 -23.14 -14.99 0.68
C GLY A 223 -22.92 -13.72 -0.15
N LEU A 224 -21.77 -13.61 -0.83
CA LEU A 224 -21.48 -12.50 -1.74
C LEU A 224 -22.12 -12.77 -3.12
N THR A 225 -22.53 -11.69 -3.81
CA THR A 225 -23.28 -11.78 -5.07
C THR A 225 -22.48 -11.34 -6.29
N GLU A 226 -21.31 -10.75 -6.09
CA GLU A 226 -20.38 -10.41 -7.16
C GLU A 226 -19.75 -11.71 -7.68
N PHE A 227 -19.70 -11.89 -9.00
CA PHE A 227 -19.06 -13.06 -9.61
C PHE A 227 -17.98 -12.58 -10.56
N LEU A 228 -16.81 -13.21 -10.47
CA LEU A 228 -15.68 -12.94 -11.34
C LEU A 228 -15.82 -13.74 -12.63
N SER A 229 -15.24 -13.19 -13.70
CA SER A 229 -15.14 -13.83 -15.01
C SER A 229 -13.68 -13.83 -15.47
N VAL A 230 -13.28 -14.87 -16.20
CA VAL A 230 -11.99 -14.96 -16.88
C VAL A 230 -11.96 -14.06 -18.12
N TYR A 231 -13.14 -13.75 -18.67
CA TYR A 231 -13.35 -12.89 -19.83
C TYR A 231 -14.06 -11.60 -19.38
N PRO A 232 -13.42 -10.42 -19.46
CA PRO A 232 -14.17 -9.18 -19.57
C PRO A 232 -15.02 -9.25 -20.84
N GLU A 233 -16.21 -8.64 -20.81
CA GLU A 233 -17.18 -8.64 -21.93
C GLU A 233 -16.66 -7.99 -23.24
N ASP A 234 -15.39 -7.55 -23.29
CA ASP A 234 -14.79 -6.80 -24.40
C ASP A 234 -13.81 -7.61 -25.29
N PHE A 235 -13.81 -8.94 -25.21
CA PHE A 235 -13.11 -9.79 -26.20
C PHE A 235 -14.12 -10.34 -27.23
N GLU A 236 -14.70 -9.46 -28.04
CA GLU A 236 -15.24 -9.86 -29.35
C GLU A 236 -14.12 -9.76 -30.40
N ASP A 237 -14.07 -10.79 -31.26
CA ASP A 237 -13.03 -11.14 -32.25
C ASP A 237 -12.50 -10.01 -33.16
#